data_AF-A0A0M0LPK8-F1
#
_entry.id   AF-A0A0M0LPK8-F1
#
_cell.length_a   1.000
_cell.length_b   1.000
_cell.length_c   1.000
_cell.angle_alpha   90.00
_cell.angle_beta   90.00
_cell.angle_gamma   90.00
#
_symmetry.space_group_name_H-M   'P 1'
#
loop_
_entity.id
_entity.type
_entity.pdbx_description
1 polymer ?
#
loop_
_entity_poly.entity_id
_entity_poly.type
_entity_poly.pdbx_seq_one_letter_code
_entity_poly.pdbx_strand_id
1 'polypeptide(L)'
;MARTASAAVEDLTTDDNDIDVDEVEGVGATAPVLPSPPGAPVAGAGSAAAASTSSAAASSLASFPPPPAPKRQRSTIAGGAVTIERLDLPGGVLDDSILARVAAIAQQLNCVGCDGRGLAAGVADKLPYGCSYRDRRRMPPANKFAVPEHRSKPGTIDVRRPPGGGVAPGRPLVINLFAQWEMGAPGKYNRVQPCPPSDSAATRTQWFRQCLAAIGALDPPLPSIAFPCEIGCGLAGGDWRAYEAMIV
;
A
#
# COMPACT_ATOMS: atom_id res chain seq x y z
N MET A 1 -39.42 -8.01 -20.35
CA MET A 1 -38.60 -9.04 -21.02
C MET A 1 -37.55 -9.51 -20.02
N ALA A 2 -37.79 -10.66 -19.39
CA ALA A 2 -36.92 -11.24 -18.37
C ALA A 2 -35.97 -12.26 -19.01
N ARG A 3 -34.71 -12.26 -18.59
CA ARG A 3 -33.76 -13.36 -18.86
C ARG A 3 -33.07 -13.76 -17.57
N THR A 4 -33.44 -14.94 -17.10
CA THR A 4 -32.75 -15.74 -16.09
C THR A 4 -31.61 -16.48 -16.79
N ALA A 5 -30.40 -16.45 -16.24
CA ALA A 5 -29.31 -17.33 -16.65
C ALA A 5 -28.92 -18.20 -15.46
N SER A 6 -29.27 -19.49 -15.58
CA SER A 6 -28.77 -20.58 -14.75
C SER A 6 -27.42 -21.01 -15.31
N ALA A 7 -26.39 -21.09 -14.49
CA ALA A 7 -25.11 -21.71 -14.85
C ALA A 7 -24.98 -23.00 -14.06
N ALA A 8 -24.85 -24.10 -14.82
CA ALA A 8 -24.62 -25.43 -14.33
C ALA A 8 -23.26 -25.52 -13.62
N VAL A 9 -23.24 -26.30 -12.54
CA VAL A 9 -22.04 -26.74 -11.83
C VAL A 9 -21.50 -27.92 -12.62
N GLU A 10 -20.35 -27.76 -13.27
CA GLU A 10 -19.58 -28.88 -13.79
C GLU A 10 -18.63 -29.39 -12.69
N ASP A 11 -18.80 -30.68 -12.42
CA ASP A 11 -18.10 -31.51 -11.47
C ASP A 11 -16.70 -31.84 -12.03
N LEU A 12 -15.67 -31.21 -11.46
CA LEU A 12 -14.27 -31.47 -11.77
C LEU A 12 -13.72 -32.41 -10.70
N THR A 13 -13.80 -33.70 -11.00
CA THR A 13 -13.13 -34.78 -10.29
C THR A 13 -11.62 -34.48 -10.27
N THR A 14 -11.06 -34.44 -9.06
CA THR A 14 -9.63 -34.31 -8.83
C THR A 14 -8.98 -35.67 -8.96
N ASP A 15 -8.02 -35.80 -9.88
CA ASP A 15 -7.11 -36.93 -9.96
C ASP A 15 -6.16 -36.92 -8.76
N ASP A 16 -6.11 -38.06 -8.09
CA ASP A 16 -5.19 -38.44 -7.03
C ASP A 16 -3.73 -38.27 -7.48
N ASN A 17 -2.99 -37.42 -6.78
CA ASN A 17 -1.53 -37.43 -6.81
C ASN A 17 -1.04 -37.98 -5.46
N ASP A 18 -0.81 -39.29 -5.43
CA ASP A 18 0.05 -39.96 -4.46
C ASP A 18 1.48 -39.41 -4.64
N ILE A 19 1.86 -38.52 -3.71
CA ILE A 19 3.27 -38.16 -3.50
C ILE A 19 3.73 -38.92 -2.28
N ASP A 20 4.50 -39.98 -2.51
CA ASP A 20 5.35 -40.62 -1.52
C ASP A 20 6.34 -39.59 -0.99
N VAL A 21 6.13 -39.17 0.26
CA VAL A 21 7.11 -38.42 1.05
C VAL A 21 8.00 -39.41 1.78
N ASP A 22 9.16 -39.68 1.18
CA ASP A 22 10.26 -40.37 1.87
C ASP A 22 10.69 -39.58 3.10
N GLU A 23 10.67 -40.30 4.22
CA GLU A 23 11.17 -39.94 5.53
C GLU A 23 12.66 -39.59 5.45
N VAL A 24 13.01 -38.32 5.59
CA VAL A 24 14.42 -37.92 5.78
C VAL A 24 14.62 -37.54 7.25
N GLU A 25 15.10 -38.51 8.01
CA GLU A 25 15.57 -38.30 9.37
C GLU A 25 16.82 -37.41 9.41
N GLY A 26 16.81 -36.46 10.35
CA GLY A 26 17.92 -36.23 11.28
C GLY A 26 19.20 -35.60 10.74
N VAL A 27 19.35 -34.29 10.90
CA VAL A 27 20.64 -33.70 11.32
C VAL A 27 20.40 -32.44 12.14
N GLY A 28 20.69 -32.55 13.44
CA GLY A 28 20.68 -31.44 14.38
C GLY A 28 21.77 -30.42 14.05
N ALA A 29 21.36 -29.22 13.65
CA ALA A 29 22.25 -28.08 13.54
C ALA A 29 22.15 -27.23 14.81
N THR A 30 23.15 -27.35 15.68
CA THR A 30 23.38 -26.42 16.80
C THR A 30 23.66 -25.02 16.26
N ALA A 31 22.83 -24.05 16.63
CA ALA A 31 23.02 -22.65 16.28
C ALA A 31 24.28 -22.07 16.96
N PRO A 32 25.15 -21.33 16.23
CA PRO A 32 26.27 -20.64 16.84
C PRO A 32 25.79 -19.43 17.65
N VAL A 33 26.23 -19.36 18.90
CA VAL A 33 26.09 -18.20 19.79
C VAL A 33 26.90 -17.05 19.20
N LEU A 34 26.22 -15.97 18.79
CA LEU A 34 26.86 -14.73 18.36
C LEU A 34 27.42 -13.98 19.58
N PRO A 35 28.67 -13.49 19.54
CA PRO A 35 29.21 -12.63 20.60
C PRO A 35 28.52 -11.27 20.59
N SER A 36 28.23 -10.76 21.79
CA SER A 36 27.67 -9.42 22.00
C SER A 36 28.62 -8.32 21.51
N PRO A 37 28.13 -7.23 20.89
CA PRO A 37 28.98 -6.12 20.49
C PRO A 37 29.52 -5.35 21.70
N PRO A 38 30.77 -4.85 21.65
CA PRO A 38 31.36 -4.03 22.70
C PRO A 38 30.70 -2.65 22.80
N GLY A 39 30.67 -2.14 24.03
CA GLY A 39 29.94 -0.95 24.45
C GLY A 39 30.27 0.33 23.68
N ALA A 40 29.23 1.13 23.48
CA ALA A 40 29.33 2.48 22.95
C ALA A 40 30.09 3.41 23.92
N PRO A 41 30.98 4.29 23.43
CA PRO A 41 31.62 5.30 24.26
C PRO A 41 30.63 6.43 24.59
N VAL A 42 30.66 6.82 25.87
CA VAL A 42 30.00 8.00 26.42
C VAL A 42 30.96 9.19 26.25
N ALA A 43 30.59 10.17 25.43
CA ALA A 43 31.20 11.50 25.35
C ALA A 43 30.21 12.42 24.60
N GLY A 44 29.98 13.67 24.91
CA GLY A 44 30.52 14.56 25.94
C GLY A 44 29.71 15.86 25.84
N ALA A 45 29.55 16.53 26.97
CA ALA A 45 28.91 17.84 27.07
C ALA A 45 29.79 18.92 26.41
N GLY A 46 29.17 19.93 25.79
CA GLY A 46 29.86 21.18 25.48
C GLY A 46 29.19 22.06 24.42
N SER A 47 28.62 23.17 24.91
CA SER A 47 28.84 24.54 24.42
C SER A 47 27.62 25.31 23.95
N ALA A 48 27.40 26.42 24.66
CA ALA A 48 26.46 27.49 24.39
C ALA A 48 26.95 28.46 23.30
N ALA A 49 26.07 29.41 22.95
CA ALA A 49 26.18 30.59 22.06
C ALA A 49 25.43 30.42 20.73
N ALA A 50 24.68 31.38 20.18
CA ALA A 50 24.36 32.75 20.58
C ALA A 50 22.97 33.11 20.00
N ALA A 51 22.19 33.90 20.73
CA ALA A 51 20.92 34.44 20.25
C ALA A 51 21.17 35.62 19.31
N SER A 52 20.79 35.46 18.04
CA SER A 52 20.72 36.54 17.06
C SER A 52 19.27 36.96 16.88
N THR A 53 18.91 38.11 17.45
CA THR A 53 17.62 38.80 17.25
C THR A 53 17.54 39.38 15.85
N SER A 54 16.76 38.74 14.97
CA SER A 54 16.36 39.30 13.68
C SER A 54 15.02 40.03 13.79
N SER A 55 15.06 41.34 13.53
CA SER A 55 13.90 42.24 13.42
C SER A 55 12.95 41.77 12.31
N ALA A 56 11.72 41.42 12.69
CA ALA A 56 10.64 41.07 11.76
C ALA A 56 10.04 42.33 11.13
N ALA A 57 10.28 42.52 9.83
CA ALA A 57 9.52 43.46 9.03
C ALA A 57 8.11 42.88 8.80
N ALA A 58 7.08 43.59 9.26
CA ALA A 58 5.68 43.25 9.04
C ALA A 58 5.31 43.47 7.57
N SER A 59 5.53 42.44 6.74
CA SER A 59 4.97 42.38 5.39
C SER A 59 3.46 42.22 5.50
N SER A 60 2.75 43.26 5.05
CA SER A 60 1.31 43.27 4.80
C SER A 60 0.92 42.05 3.96
N LEU A 61 0.37 41.02 4.62
CA LEU A 61 -0.21 39.85 3.97
C LEU A 61 -1.42 40.34 3.16
N ALA A 62 -1.25 40.42 1.84
CA ALA A 62 -2.36 40.56 0.92
C ALA A 62 -3.35 39.43 1.21
N SER A 63 -4.60 39.79 1.50
CA SER A 63 -5.68 38.85 1.75
C SER A 63 -5.95 38.07 0.46
N PHE A 64 -5.38 36.88 0.33
CA PHE A 64 -5.75 35.96 -0.73
C PHE A 64 -7.21 35.55 -0.53
N PRO A 65 -8.01 35.49 -1.61
CA PRO A 65 -9.36 34.95 -1.51
C PRO A 65 -9.27 33.51 -0.95
N PRO A 66 -10.23 33.09 -0.12
CA PRO A 66 -10.25 31.74 0.41
C PRO A 66 -10.26 30.73 -0.75
N PRO A 67 -9.56 29.59 -0.61
CA PRO A 67 -9.56 28.58 -1.65
C PRO A 67 -10.99 28.13 -1.96
N PRO A 68 -11.29 27.79 -3.23
CA PRO A 68 -12.63 27.32 -3.61
C PRO A 68 -13.02 26.10 -2.78
N ALA A 69 -14.30 26.03 -2.41
CA ALA A 69 -14.82 24.91 -1.64
C ALA A 69 -14.62 23.58 -2.40
N PRO A 70 -14.32 22.48 -1.68
CA PRO A 70 -14.07 21.18 -2.30
C PRO A 70 -15.32 20.67 -3.03
N LYS A 71 -15.12 20.09 -4.21
CA LYS A 71 -16.21 19.48 -4.99
C LYS A 71 -16.53 18.10 -4.42
N ARG A 72 -17.81 17.85 -4.16
CA ARG A 72 -18.33 16.58 -3.66
C ARG A 72 -19.40 16.03 -4.58
N GLN A 73 -19.22 14.81 -5.05
CA GLN A 73 -20.23 14.05 -5.79
C GLN A 73 -20.54 12.77 -5.02
N ARG A 74 -21.82 12.46 -4.85
CA ARG A 74 -22.28 11.26 -4.16
C ARG A 74 -23.16 10.44 -5.10
N SER A 75 -22.91 9.14 -5.17
CA SER A 75 -23.69 8.18 -5.94
C SER A 75 -23.94 6.93 -5.11
N THR A 76 -25.08 6.29 -5.32
CA THR A 76 -25.44 5.01 -4.68
C THR A 76 -25.48 3.94 -5.76
N ILE A 77 -24.85 2.78 -5.51
CA ILE A 77 -24.91 1.65 -6.44
C ILE A 77 -26.30 1.00 -6.35
N ALA A 78 -26.82 0.53 -7.49
CA ALA A 78 -28.10 -0.17 -7.57
C ALA A 78 -28.16 -1.31 -6.54
N GLY A 79 -29.15 -1.25 -5.63
CA GLY A 79 -29.25 -2.12 -4.45
C GLY A 79 -29.05 -1.41 -3.11
N GLY A 80 -28.63 -0.13 -3.11
CA GLY A 80 -28.69 0.75 -1.93
C GLY A 80 -27.65 0.49 -0.83
N ALA A 81 -26.94 -0.65 -0.88
CA ALA A 81 -26.03 -1.08 0.18
C ALA A 81 -24.71 -0.30 0.23
N VAL A 82 -24.27 0.28 -0.89
CA VAL A 82 -22.95 0.95 -1.01
C VAL A 82 -23.11 2.38 -1.52
N THR A 83 -22.54 3.32 -0.77
CA THR A 83 -22.41 4.73 -1.17
C THR A 83 -20.99 4.98 -1.66
N ILE A 84 -20.86 5.60 -2.83
CA ILE A 84 -19.59 6.12 -3.35
C ILE A 84 -19.59 7.64 -3.25
N GLU A 85 -18.51 8.20 -2.69
CA GLU A 85 -18.26 9.63 -2.67
C GLU A 85 -16.97 9.95 -3.43
N ARG A 86 -17.06 10.86 -4.41
CA ARG A 86 -15.90 11.45 -5.07
C ARG A 86 -15.66 12.82 -4.47
N LEU A 87 -14.46 13.01 -3.93
CA LEU A 87 -14.05 14.23 -3.24
C LEU A 87 -12.78 14.78 -3.87
N ASP A 88 -12.81 16.06 -4.19
CA ASP A 88 -11.65 16.81 -4.65
C ASP A 88 -11.11 17.63 -3.48
N LEU A 89 -10.05 17.12 -2.84
CA LEU A 89 -9.44 17.68 -1.64
C LEU A 89 -7.95 17.95 -1.89
N PRO A 90 -7.38 19.06 -1.38
CA PRO A 90 -5.97 19.38 -1.57
C PRO A 90 -5.01 18.29 -1.07
N GLY A 91 -5.34 17.61 0.03
CA GLY A 91 -4.54 16.49 0.57
C GLY A 91 -4.80 15.14 -0.10
N GLY A 92 -5.72 15.07 -1.07
CA GLY A 92 -6.18 13.81 -1.67
C GLY A 92 -6.67 12.82 -0.61
N VAL A 93 -6.24 11.56 -0.72
CA VAL A 93 -6.59 10.51 0.26
C VAL A 93 -5.94 10.72 1.63
N LEU A 94 -4.91 11.57 1.71
CA LEU A 94 -4.20 11.91 2.95
C LEU A 94 -4.73 13.20 3.60
N ASP A 95 -5.80 13.79 3.08
CA ASP A 95 -6.45 14.94 3.70
C ASP A 95 -7.01 14.58 5.09
N ASP A 96 -6.84 15.46 6.08
CA ASP A 96 -7.24 15.18 7.47
C ASP A 96 -8.74 14.89 7.58
N SER A 97 -9.56 15.53 6.74
CA SER A 97 -11.00 15.28 6.71
C SER A 97 -11.34 13.85 6.26
N ILE A 98 -10.51 13.23 5.41
CA ILE A 98 -10.62 11.82 5.03
C ILE A 98 -10.12 10.92 6.16
N LEU A 99 -8.91 11.18 6.67
CA LEU A 99 -8.30 10.36 7.70
C LEU A 99 -9.13 10.31 9.00
N ALA A 100 -9.88 11.38 9.29
CA ALA A 100 -10.79 11.47 10.43
C ALA A 100 -12.06 10.60 10.31
N ARG A 101 -12.48 10.24 9.09
CA ARG A 101 -13.81 9.65 8.85
C ARG A 101 -13.82 8.24 8.26
N VAL A 102 -12.71 7.77 7.70
CA VAL A 102 -12.65 6.44 7.07
C VAL A 102 -11.99 5.41 7.97
N ALA A 103 -12.43 4.15 7.86
CA ALA A 103 -11.79 3.06 8.59
C ALA A 103 -10.45 2.66 7.98
N ALA A 104 -10.31 2.80 6.66
CA ALA A 104 -9.08 2.50 5.95
C ALA A 104 -8.82 3.46 4.78
N ILE A 105 -7.55 3.59 4.42
CA ILE A 105 -7.12 4.11 3.12
C ILE A 105 -6.42 3.00 2.34
N ALA A 106 -6.52 3.01 1.02
CA ALA A 106 -5.83 2.09 0.14
C ALA A 106 -4.73 2.78 -0.67
N GLN A 107 -3.66 2.07 -0.97
CA GLN A 107 -2.63 2.51 -1.91
C GLN A 107 -2.08 1.35 -2.71
N GLN A 108 -1.72 1.59 -3.98
CA GLN A 108 -1.04 0.60 -4.80
C GLN A 108 0.48 0.70 -4.61
N LEU A 109 1.11 -0.42 -4.29
CA LEU A 109 2.54 -0.55 -4.08
C LEU A 109 3.17 -1.54 -5.07
N ASN A 110 4.49 -1.46 -5.19
CA ASN A 110 5.27 -2.44 -5.93
C ASN A 110 5.83 -3.55 -5.01
N CYS A 111 6.09 -4.72 -5.59
CA CYS A 111 6.49 -5.90 -4.85
C CYS A 111 7.97 -5.91 -4.44
N VAL A 112 8.83 -5.19 -5.18
CA VAL A 112 10.29 -5.40 -5.13
C VAL A 112 11.11 -4.24 -4.58
N GLY A 113 10.56 -3.03 -4.50
CA GLY A 113 11.28 -1.84 -4.07
C GLY A 113 11.41 -1.73 -2.55
N CYS A 114 12.41 -0.99 -2.07
CA CYS A 114 12.56 -0.64 -0.65
C CYS A 114 12.14 0.80 -0.34
N ASP A 115 11.75 1.59 -1.34
CA ASP A 115 11.46 3.01 -1.19
C ASP A 115 10.13 3.38 -1.82
N GLY A 116 9.30 4.11 -1.07
CA GLY A 116 8.08 4.71 -1.58
C GLY A 116 8.36 5.97 -2.40
N ARG A 117 7.50 6.22 -3.39
CA ARG A 117 7.45 7.50 -4.14
C ARG A 117 6.00 7.94 -4.28
N GLY A 118 5.79 9.24 -4.52
CA GLY A 118 4.45 9.81 -4.66
C GLY A 118 3.62 9.55 -3.40
N LEU A 119 2.42 8.98 -3.59
CA LEU A 119 1.52 8.66 -2.48
C LEU A 119 2.17 7.80 -1.40
N ALA A 120 2.98 6.80 -1.77
CA ALA A 120 3.60 5.91 -0.78
C ALA A 120 4.64 6.62 0.10
N ALA A 121 5.31 7.65 -0.43
CA ALA A 121 6.17 8.51 0.37
C ALA A 121 5.34 9.39 1.32
N GLY A 122 4.23 9.96 0.83
CA GLY A 122 3.30 10.74 1.67
C GLY A 122 2.66 9.91 2.79
N VAL A 123 2.31 8.64 2.52
CA VAL A 123 1.84 7.71 3.55
C VAL A 123 2.94 7.42 4.57
N ALA A 124 4.18 7.18 4.12
CA ALA A 124 5.29 6.91 5.05
C ALA A 124 5.61 8.11 5.97
N ASP A 125 5.41 9.34 5.48
CA ASP A 125 5.58 10.57 6.25
C ASP A 125 4.41 10.79 7.23
N LYS A 126 3.17 10.80 6.72
CA LYS A 126 1.98 11.15 7.51
C LYS A 126 1.47 10.02 8.40
N LEU A 127 1.61 8.77 7.95
CA LEU A 127 1.15 7.56 8.62
C LEU A 127 2.28 6.52 8.65
N PRO A 128 3.37 6.72 9.43
CA PRO A 128 4.59 5.90 9.33
C PRO A 128 4.37 4.40 9.56
N TYR A 129 3.31 4.00 10.27
CA TYR A 129 2.92 2.61 10.46
C TYR A 129 2.40 1.94 9.17
N GLY A 130 1.91 2.72 8.20
CA GLY A 130 1.34 2.27 6.95
C GLY A 130 2.36 1.86 5.88
N CYS A 131 3.64 2.16 6.09
CA CYS A 131 4.69 1.93 5.10
C CYS A 131 5.18 0.47 5.09
N SER A 132 4.72 -0.35 4.14
CA SER A 132 5.23 -1.73 3.95
C SER A 132 6.71 -1.81 3.61
N TYR A 133 7.29 -0.75 3.05
CA TYR A 133 8.69 -0.77 2.63
C TYR A 133 9.67 -0.73 3.79
N ARG A 134 9.26 -0.21 4.96
CA ARG A 134 10.11 -0.08 6.16
C ARG A 134 10.71 -1.40 6.60
N ASP A 135 9.98 -2.50 6.41
CA ASP A 135 10.38 -3.81 6.92
C ASP A 135 11.18 -4.60 5.87
N ARG A 136 11.46 -4.02 4.69
CA ARG A 136 12.18 -4.68 3.61
C ARG A 136 13.69 -4.49 3.76
N ARG A 137 14.44 -5.61 3.79
CA ARG A 137 15.90 -5.57 3.69
C ARG A 137 16.32 -5.34 2.24
N ARG A 138 17.26 -4.42 2.03
CA ARG A 138 17.84 -4.12 0.71
C ARG A 138 18.78 -5.23 0.27
N MET A 139 18.78 -5.52 -1.04
CA MET A 139 19.76 -6.39 -1.66
C MET A 139 21.16 -5.75 -1.62
N PRO A 140 22.21 -6.44 -1.17
CA PRO A 140 23.59 -5.94 -1.24
C PRO A 140 24.12 -5.79 -2.68
N PRO A 141 25.07 -4.87 -2.94
CA PRO A 141 25.48 -3.77 -2.06
C PRO A 141 24.50 -2.59 -2.18
N ALA A 142 23.64 -2.40 -1.16
CA ALA A 142 22.72 -1.27 -1.02
C ALA A 142 21.89 -0.89 -2.27
N ASN A 143 21.17 -1.85 -2.86
CA ASN A 143 20.27 -1.62 -3.98
C ASN A 143 18.93 -0.98 -3.52
N LYS A 144 18.19 -0.41 -4.47
CA LYS A 144 16.77 0.01 -4.30
C LYS A 144 15.78 -1.16 -4.24
N PHE A 145 16.25 -2.39 -4.49
CA PHE A 145 15.44 -3.60 -4.47
C PHE A 145 15.57 -4.37 -3.16
N ALA A 146 14.48 -5.02 -2.76
CA ALA A 146 14.41 -5.91 -1.62
C ALA A 146 15.06 -7.27 -1.93
N VAL A 147 15.67 -7.87 -0.91
CA VAL A 147 16.05 -9.28 -0.93
C VAL A 147 14.82 -10.16 -1.22
N PRO A 148 14.98 -11.31 -1.90
CA PRO A 148 13.84 -12.16 -2.31
C PRO A 148 12.82 -12.44 -1.22
N GLU A 149 13.27 -12.66 0.02
CA GLU A 149 12.43 -13.06 1.16
C GLU A 149 11.55 -11.90 1.67
N HIS A 150 11.89 -10.65 1.34
CA HIS A 150 11.14 -9.45 1.75
C HIS A 150 10.30 -8.87 0.61
N ARG A 151 10.26 -9.55 -0.55
CA ARG A 151 9.39 -9.14 -1.66
C ARG A 151 7.97 -9.58 -1.38
N SER A 152 7.03 -8.73 -1.74
CA SER A 152 5.62 -9.08 -1.65
C SER A 152 5.21 -9.93 -2.85
N LYS A 153 4.15 -10.73 -2.68
CA LYS A 153 3.56 -11.50 -3.77
C LYS A 153 2.56 -10.62 -4.53
N PRO A 154 2.66 -10.51 -5.87
CA PRO A 154 1.66 -9.80 -6.65
C PRO A 154 0.23 -10.32 -6.40
N GLY A 155 -0.74 -9.41 -6.32
CA GLY A 155 -2.14 -9.74 -6.07
C GLY A 155 -2.51 -9.91 -4.60
N THR A 156 -1.56 -9.71 -3.67
CA THR A 156 -1.80 -9.76 -2.22
C THR A 156 -1.92 -8.37 -1.61
N ILE A 157 -2.43 -8.32 -0.38
CA ILE A 157 -2.55 -7.08 0.41
C ILE A 157 -1.74 -7.18 1.70
N ASP A 158 -1.25 -6.04 2.19
CA ASP A 158 -0.69 -5.88 3.53
C ASP A 158 -1.48 -4.79 4.29
N VAL A 159 -2.17 -5.19 5.36
CA VAL A 159 -3.07 -4.34 6.16
C VAL A 159 -2.35 -3.87 7.41
N ARG A 160 -2.00 -2.58 7.44
CA ARG A 160 -1.27 -1.96 8.53
C ARG A 160 -2.18 -1.24 9.50
N ARG A 161 -1.98 -1.52 10.78
CA ARG A 161 -2.73 -0.95 11.89
C ARG A 161 -1.95 0.17 12.58
N PRO A 162 -2.62 1.21 13.07
CA PRO A 162 -1.99 2.22 13.92
C PRO A 162 -1.47 1.58 15.23
N PRO A 163 -0.40 2.13 15.83
CA PRO A 163 0.09 1.68 17.14
C PRO A 163 -1.01 1.70 18.22
N GLY A 164 -1.09 0.67 19.06
CA GLY A 164 -2.17 0.53 20.04
C GLY A 164 -3.43 -0.17 19.52
N GLY A 165 -3.41 -0.68 18.27
CA GLY A 165 -4.33 -1.73 17.80
C GLY A 165 -5.71 -1.28 17.30
N GLY A 166 -6.16 -0.07 17.64
CA GLY A 166 -7.48 0.44 17.28
C GLY A 166 -7.49 1.48 16.14
N VAL A 167 -8.47 1.39 15.26
CA VAL A 167 -8.81 2.47 14.32
C VAL A 167 -9.37 3.64 15.13
N ALA A 168 -8.79 4.83 14.96
CA ALA A 168 -9.25 6.05 15.61
C ALA A 168 -9.31 7.19 14.59
N PRO A 169 -10.06 8.28 14.85
CA PRO A 169 -10.06 9.45 13.98
C PRO A 169 -8.63 9.94 13.70
N GLY A 170 -8.29 10.12 12.43
CA GLY A 170 -6.96 10.52 11.96
C GLY A 170 -5.96 9.37 11.87
N ARG A 171 -6.35 8.15 12.25
CA ARG A 171 -5.49 6.97 12.32
C ARG A 171 -6.17 5.75 11.67
N PRO A 172 -6.50 5.82 10.37
CA PRO A 172 -7.14 4.72 9.66
C PRO A 172 -6.18 3.54 9.49
N LEU A 173 -6.71 2.37 9.13
CA LEU A 173 -5.88 1.31 8.54
C LEU A 173 -5.25 1.78 7.23
N VAL A 174 -4.09 1.24 6.90
CA VAL A 174 -3.47 1.44 5.58
C VAL A 174 -3.42 0.10 4.87
N ILE A 175 -4.13 -0.02 3.75
CA ILE A 175 -4.17 -1.23 2.93
C ILE A 175 -3.22 -1.03 1.75
N ASN A 176 -2.16 -1.82 1.74
CA ASN A 176 -1.14 -1.81 0.70
C ASN A 176 -1.46 -2.89 -0.33
N LEU A 177 -1.85 -2.48 -1.54
CA LEU A 177 -2.23 -3.35 -2.64
C LEU A 177 -0.99 -3.66 -3.50
N PHE A 178 -0.50 -4.89 -3.49
CA PHE A 178 0.67 -5.29 -4.29
C PHE A 178 0.25 -5.64 -5.73
N ALA A 179 -0.20 -4.63 -6.46
CA ALA A 179 -0.69 -4.76 -7.84
C ALA A 179 0.32 -4.26 -8.89
N GLN A 180 1.61 -4.29 -8.56
CA GLN A 180 2.72 -3.92 -9.43
C GLN A 180 3.92 -4.77 -9.04
N TRP A 181 4.55 -5.49 -9.97
CA TRP A 181 5.76 -6.22 -9.63
C TRP A 181 6.92 -5.25 -9.47
N GLU A 182 7.31 -4.57 -10.55
CA GLU A 182 8.46 -3.68 -10.58
C GLU A 182 8.08 -2.20 -10.72
N MET A 183 8.93 -1.32 -10.17
CA MET A 183 8.76 0.14 -10.24
C MET A 183 8.79 0.67 -11.69
N GLY A 184 7.80 1.47 -12.06
CA GLY A 184 7.68 2.14 -13.36
C GLY A 184 6.49 1.62 -14.19
N ALA A 185 6.42 2.05 -15.45
CA ALA A 185 5.37 1.66 -16.37
C ALA A 185 5.34 0.14 -16.64
N PRO A 186 4.20 -0.45 -17.03
CA PRO A 186 4.08 -1.88 -17.25
C PRO A 186 4.97 -2.32 -18.41
N GLY A 187 5.60 -3.50 -18.29
CA GLY A 187 6.52 -4.05 -19.29
C GLY A 187 7.84 -3.29 -19.47
N LYS A 188 8.05 -2.17 -18.74
CA LYS A 188 9.24 -1.34 -18.90
C LYS A 188 10.51 -2.01 -18.38
N TYR A 189 10.38 -2.83 -17.34
CA TYR A 189 11.52 -3.45 -16.67
C TYR A 189 11.23 -4.90 -16.30
N ASN A 190 12.30 -5.69 -16.27
CA ASN A 190 12.34 -7.05 -15.72
C ASN A 190 13.71 -7.29 -15.06
N ARG A 191 14.07 -6.44 -14.09
CA ARG A 191 15.43 -6.41 -13.50
C ARG A 191 15.56 -7.29 -12.26
N VAL A 192 14.44 -7.75 -11.69
CA VAL A 192 14.42 -8.45 -10.40
C VAL A 192 13.97 -9.89 -10.60
N GLN A 193 14.85 -10.83 -10.26
CA GLN A 193 14.62 -12.28 -10.38
C GLN A 193 14.44 -12.97 -9.01
N PRO A 194 13.57 -13.99 -8.89
CA PRO A 194 12.67 -14.48 -9.94
C PRO A 194 11.55 -13.47 -10.23
N CYS A 195 11.25 -13.26 -11.51
CA CYS A 195 10.14 -12.40 -11.94
C CYS A 195 8.86 -13.23 -12.18
N PRO A 196 7.67 -12.65 -11.99
CA PRO A 196 6.45 -13.28 -12.50
C PRO A 196 6.52 -13.41 -14.04
N PRO A 197 5.66 -14.23 -14.66
CA PRO A 197 5.67 -14.44 -16.11
C PRO A 197 5.58 -13.16 -16.93
N SER A 198 4.89 -12.13 -16.41
CA SER A 198 4.80 -10.81 -17.03
C SER A 198 4.44 -9.75 -15.99
N ASP A 199 5.03 -8.54 -16.11
CA ASP A 199 4.63 -7.32 -15.38
C ASP A 199 3.97 -6.32 -16.35
N SER A 200 3.02 -6.82 -17.13
CA SER A 200 2.25 -6.09 -18.13
C SER A 200 1.05 -5.33 -17.54
N ALA A 201 0.42 -4.47 -18.34
CA ALA A 201 -0.79 -3.76 -17.90
C ALA A 201 -1.91 -4.74 -17.55
N ALA A 202 -2.11 -5.80 -18.35
CA ALA A 202 -3.13 -6.82 -18.11
C ALA A 202 -2.90 -7.59 -16.80
N THR A 203 -1.66 -8.02 -16.53
CA THR A 203 -1.32 -8.73 -15.29
C THR A 203 -1.43 -7.82 -14.06
N ARG A 204 -1.04 -6.54 -14.15
CA ARG A 204 -1.26 -5.57 -13.06
C ARG A 204 -2.74 -5.33 -12.77
N THR A 205 -3.59 -5.23 -13.79
CA THR A 205 -5.05 -5.16 -13.64
C THR A 205 -5.60 -6.41 -12.94
N GLN A 206 -5.11 -7.60 -13.32
CA GLN A 206 -5.49 -8.84 -12.65
C GLN A 206 -5.07 -8.86 -11.17
N TRP A 207 -3.83 -8.46 -10.85
CA TRP A 207 -3.37 -8.36 -9.47
C TRP A 207 -4.16 -7.33 -8.68
N PHE A 208 -4.54 -6.21 -9.29
CA PHE A 208 -5.39 -5.21 -8.65
C PHE A 208 -6.75 -5.81 -8.28
N ARG A 209 -7.39 -6.56 -9.19
CA ARG A 209 -8.64 -7.28 -8.92
C ARG A 209 -8.49 -8.28 -7.77
N GLN A 210 -7.38 -9.01 -7.73
CA GLN A 210 -7.09 -9.94 -6.63
C GLN A 210 -6.94 -9.20 -5.29
N CYS A 211 -6.30 -8.03 -5.29
CA CYS A 211 -6.19 -7.20 -4.09
C CYS A 211 -7.57 -6.71 -3.61
N LEU A 212 -8.46 -6.30 -4.52
CA LEU A 212 -9.83 -5.89 -4.16
C LEU A 212 -10.65 -7.07 -3.60
N ALA A 213 -10.51 -8.26 -4.18
CA ALA A 213 -11.14 -9.46 -3.65
C ALA A 213 -10.62 -9.79 -2.24
N ALA A 214 -9.31 -9.64 -1.99
CA ALA A 214 -8.73 -9.82 -0.67
C ALA A 214 -9.23 -8.79 0.35
N ILE A 215 -9.49 -7.55 -0.07
CA ILE A 215 -10.16 -6.54 0.78
C ILE A 215 -11.58 -6.97 1.13
N GLY A 216 -12.35 -7.46 0.14
CA GLY A 216 -13.72 -7.94 0.35
C GLY A 216 -13.81 -9.17 1.26
N ALA A 217 -12.73 -9.93 1.39
CA ALA A 217 -12.63 -11.10 2.26
C ALA A 217 -12.12 -10.78 3.68
N LEU A 218 -11.87 -9.52 4.02
CA LEU A 218 -11.47 -9.14 5.38
C LEU A 218 -12.60 -9.41 6.38
N ASP A 219 -12.23 -9.98 7.52
CA ASP A 219 -13.12 -10.23 8.65
C ASP A 219 -12.59 -9.51 9.91
N PRO A 220 -13.34 -8.57 10.51
CA PRO A 220 -14.63 -8.05 10.03
C PRO A 220 -14.49 -7.22 8.74
N PRO A 221 -15.58 -7.09 7.94
CA PRO A 221 -15.58 -6.22 6.78
C PRO A 221 -15.39 -4.76 7.19
N LEU A 222 -14.70 -3.99 6.35
CA LEU A 222 -14.42 -2.58 6.62
C LEU A 222 -15.64 -1.72 6.29
N PRO A 223 -16.09 -0.83 7.20
CA PRO A 223 -17.27 0.00 6.96
C PRO A 223 -17.02 1.12 5.94
N SER A 224 -15.77 1.52 5.73
CA SER A 224 -15.40 2.56 4.77
C SER A 224 -13.93 2.49 4.37
N ILE A 225 -13.67 2.69 3.09
CA ILE A 225 -12.33 2.70 2.50
C ILE A 225 -12.21 3.90 1.58
N ALA A 226 -11.14 4.68 1.71
CA ALA A 226 -10.81 5.72 0.74
C ALA A 226 -9.74 5.23 -0.25
N PHE A 227 -10.03 5.41 -1.54
CA PHE A 227 -9.08 5.18 -2.63
C PHE A 227 -8.61 6.53 -3.17
N PRO A 228 -7.31 6.71 -3.46
CA PRO A 228 -6.83 7.86 -4.20
C PRO A 228 -7.41 7.84 -5.63
N CYS A 229 -7.76 9.01 -6.15
CA CYS A 229 -8.01 9.17 -7.58
C CYS A 229 -6.75 8.77 -8.36
N GLU A 230 -6.94 8.16 -9.53
CA GLU A 230 -5.82 7.76 -10.40
C GLU A 230 -4.86 6.74 -9.76
N ILE A 231 -5.36 5.87 -8.88
CA ILE A 231 -4.57 4.77 -8.32
C ILE A 231 -3.96 3.93 -9.47
N GLY A 232 -2.63 3.83 -9.49
CA GLY A 232 -1.91 3.09 -10.53
C GLY A 232 -1.66 3.84 -11.85
N CYS A 233 -2.19 5.04 -12.06
CA CYS A 233 -2.18 5.70 -13.37
C CYS A 233 -0.97 6.62 -13.62
N GLY A 234 -0.33 7.16 -12.57
CA GLY A 234 0.87 8.00 -12.70
C GLY A 234 2.13 7.21 -13.07
N LEU A 235 3.07 7.07 -12.12
CA LEU A 235 4.34 6.37 -12.36
C LEU A 235 4.18 4.90 -12.75
N ALA A 236 3.04 4.30 -12.46
CA ALA A 236 2.72 2.91 -12.76
C ALA A 236 2.03 2.71 -14.12
N GLY A 237 1.56 3.78 -14.79
CA GLY A 237 1.06 3.75 -16.17
C GLY A 237 -0.23 2.96 -16.41
N GLY A 238 -1.10 2.85 -15.42
CA GLY A 238 -2.42 2.20 -15.53
C GLY A 238 -3.50 3.09 -16.17
N ASP A 239 -4.63 2.48 -16.53
CA ASP A 239 -5.82 3.16 -17.06
C ASP A 239 -6.85 3.41 -15.94
N TRP A 240 -7.07 4.69 -15.60
CA TRP A 240 -7.95 5.05 -14.50
C TRP A 240 -9.38 4.57 -14.71
N ARG A 241 -9.91 4.59 -15.95
CA ARG A 241 -11.29 4.16 -16.21
C ARG A 241 -11.47 2.67 -15.90
N ALA A 242 -10.49 1.86 -16.25
CA ALA A 242 -10.50 0.43 -15.95
C ALA A 242 -10.41 0.17 -14.43
N TYR A 243 -9.58 0.93 -13.71
CA TYR A 243 -9.41 0.78 -12.27
C TYR A 243 -10.63 1.27 -11.50
N GLU A 244 -11.18 2.42 -11.88
CA GLU A 244 -12.41 2.97 -11.31
C GLU A 244 -13.56 1.97 -11.46
N ALA A 245 -13.76 1.39 -12.64
CA ALA A 245 -14.79 0.38 -12.90
C ALA A 245 -14.65 -0.91 -12.06
N MET A 246 -13.46 -1.20 -11.49
CA MET A 246 -13.27 -2.32 -10.57
C MET A 246 -13.53 -1.94 -9.10
N ILE A 247 -13.38 -0.65 -8.75
CA ILE A 247 -13.60 -0.13 -7.40
C ILE A 247 -15.09 0.14 -7.16
N VAL A 248 -15.82 0.55 -8.20
CA VAL A 248 -17.23 1.01 -8.13
C VAL A 248 -18.25 -0.04 -8.53
#